data_AF-A0A1Z9YCT2-F1
#
_entry.id   AF-A0A1Z9YCT2-F1
#
_cell.length_a   1.000
_cell.length_b   1.000
_cell.length_c   1.000
_cell.angle_alpha   90.00
_cell.angle_beta   90.00
_cell.angle_gamma   90.00
#
_symmetry.space_group_name_H-M   'P 1'
#
loop_
_entity.id
_entity.type
_entity.pdbx_description
1 polymer ?
#
loop_
_entity_poly.entity_id
_entity_poly.type
_entity_poly.pdbx_seq_one_letter_code
_entity_poly.pdbx_strand_id
1 'polypeptide(L)'
;MQNHEETHKKALKIFSATVAQILGEDDSVSQEVRRAADSSSYEDQLAAEAAFDALPPEKRAEISGYAVELALVERKRNSSAVSNGSDDAAPEAASEGTPEAAIEDDEEAEPPFLKSAESELGAR
;
A
#
# COMPACT_ATOMS: atom_id res chain seq x y z
N MET A 1 -27.43 10.58 -4.96
CA MET A 1 -26.99 10.13 -3.63
C MET A 1 -26.42 8.70 -3.61
N GLN A 2 -26.29 8.01 -4.75
CA GLN A 2 -25.87 6.59 -4.81
C GLN A 2 -24.36 6.32 -4.61
N ASN A 3 -23.52 7.36 -4.51
CA ASN A 3 -22.06 7.18 -4.53
C ASN A 3 -21.44 6.76 -3.18
N HIS A 4 -22.14 7.01 -2.07
CA HIS A 4 -21.59 6.78 -0.72
C HIS A 4 -21.62 5.30 -0.31
N GLU A 5 -22.71 4.58 -0.60
CA GLU A 5 -22.83 3.16 -0.28
C GLU A 5 -21.83 2.31 -1.08
N GLU A 6 -21.67 2.60 -2.37
CA GLU A 6 -20.69 1.89 -3.21
C GLU A 6 -19.24 2.17 -2.76
N THR A 7 -18.96 3.42 -2.37
CA THR A 7 -17.64 3.79 -1.84
C THR A 7 -17.37 3.10 -0.52
N HIS A 8 -18.36 3.07 0.37
CA HIS A 8 -18.26 2.39 1.66
C HIS A 8 -18.04 0.88 1.50
N LYS A 9 -18.79 0.23 0.60
CA LYS A 9 -18.62 -1.19 0.28
C LYS A 9 -17.22 -1.49 -0.30
N LYS A 10 -16.70 -0.64 -1.18
CA LYS A 10 -15.32 -0.77 -1.68
C LYS A 10 -14.29 -0.61 -0.58
N ALA A 11 -14.46 0.38 0.29
CA ALA A 11 -13.57 0.59 1.43
C ALA A 11 -13.54 -0.61 2.37
N LEU A 12 -14.70 -1.18 2.72
CA LEU A 12 -14.79 -2.39 3.55
C LEU A 12 -14.11 -3.60 2.90
N LYS A 13 -14.21 -3.76 1.57
CA LYS A 13 -13.50 -4.83 0.87
C LYS A 13 -11.98 -4.68 0.91
N ILE A 14 -11.47 -3.46 0.71
CA ILE A 14 -10.04 -3.17 0.82
C ILE A 14 -9.57 -3.43 2.25
N PHE A 15 -10.34 -2.98 3.23
CA PHE A 15 -10.05 -3.18 4.64
C PHE A 15 -10.02 -4.68 5.00
N SER A 16 -11.02 -5.46 4.56
CA SER A 16 -11.07 -6.91 4.74
C SER A 16 -9.85 -7.62 4.15
N ALA A 17 -9.45 -7.28 2.93
CA ALA A 17 -8.25 -7.86 2.30
C ALA A 17 -6.98 -7.52 3.08
N THR A 18 -6.88 -6.29 3.60
CA THR A 18 -5.73 -5.82 4.38
C THR A 18 -5.62 -6.57 5.71
N VAL A 19 -6.73 -6.71 6.44
CA VAL A 19 -6.79 -7.44 7.70
C VAL A 19 -6.37 -8.89 7.49
N ALA A 20 -6.91 -9.55 6.45
CA ALA A 20 -6.55 -10.92 6.09
C ALA A 20 -5.08 -11.08 5.71
N GLN A 21 -4.47 -10.09 5.06
CA GLN A 21 -3.06 -10.13 4.70
C GLN A 21 -2.13 -10.05 5.93
N ILE A 22 -2.52 -9.29 6.96
CA ILE A 22 -1.67 -9.05 8.15
C ILE A 22 -1.89 -10.11 9.24
N LEU A 23 -3.15 -10.51 9.47
CA LEU A 23 -3.52 -11.46 10.52
C LEU A 23 -3.67 -12.90 10.00
N GLY A 24 -3.88 -13.07 8.70
CA GLY A 24 -4.21 -14.34 8.06
C GLY A 24 -5.71 -14.46 7.76
N GLU A 25 -6.05 -15.23 6.71
CA GLU A 25 -7.45 -15.42 6.28
C GLU A 25 -8.31 -16.16 7.31
N ASP A 26 -7.69 -17.04 8.11
CA ASP A 26 -8.37 -17.86 9.12
C ASP A 26 -8.48 -17.17 10.50
N ASP A 27 -7.91 -15.97 10.65
CA ASP A 27 -8.01 -15.20 11.89
C ASP A 27 -9.47 -14.76 12.15
N SER A 28 -9.90 -14.77 13.41
CA SER A 28 -11.27 -14.44 13.76
C SER A 28 -11.64 -13.01 13.39
N VAL A 29 -10.71 -12.06 13.51
CA VAL A 29 -10.95 -10.66 13.11
C VAL A 29 -11.08 -10.56 11.59
N SER A 30 -10.22 -11.27 10.84
CA SER A 30 -10.34 -11.34 9.37
C SER A 30 -11.69 -11.88 8.91
N GLN A 31 -12.22 -12.91 9.58
CA GLN A 31 -13.51 -13.50 9.27
C GLN A 31 -14.68 -12.54 9.55
N GLU A 32 -14.67 -11.84 10.70
CA GLU A 32 -15.70 -10.86 11.03
C GLU A 32 -15.70 -9.67 10.07
N VAL A 33 -14.52 -9.13 9.74
CA VAL A 33 -14.39 -8.02 8.79
C VAL A 33 -14.82 -8.44 7.38
N ARG A 34 -14.50 -9.66 6.96
CA ARG A 34 -14.97 -10.22 5.68
C ARG A 34 -16.49 -10.34 5.65
N ARG A 35 -17.08 -10.85 6.72
CA ARG A 35 -18.53 -10.96 6.87
C ARG A 35 -19.21 -9.60 6.76
N ALA A 36 -18.67 -8.58 7.43
CA ALA A 36 -19.18 -7.21 7.32
C ALA A 36 -19.11 -6.64 5.89
N ALA A 37 -18.01 -6.93 5.16
CA ALA A 37 -17.84 -6.50 3.77
C ALA A 37 -18.83 -7.20 2.80
N ASP A 38 -19.15 -8.47 3.05
CA ASP A 38 -20.07 -9.26 2.22
C ASP A 38 -21.54 -8.91 2.48
N SER A 39 -21.95 -8.85 3.75
CA SER A 39 -23.35 -8.63 4.13
C SER A 39 -23.78 -7.17 4.01
N SER A 40 -22.85 -6.22 4.19
CA SER A 40 -23.17 -4.79 4.33
C SER A 40 -24.19 -4.49 5.43
N SER A 41 -24.38 -5.41 6.40
CA SER A 41 -25.26 -5.24 7.55
C SER A 41 -24.59 -4.39 8.63
N TYR A 42 -25.35 -3.49 9.25
CA TYR A 42 -24.86 -2.68 10.37
C TYR A 42 -24.41 -3.55 11.57
N GLU A 43 -25.12 -4.65 11.86
CA GLU A 43 -24.76 -5.53 12.97
C GLU A 43 -23.42 -6.23 12.75
N ASP A 44 -23.16 -6.70 11.52
CA ASP A 44 -21.89 -7.33 11.18
C ASP A 44 -20.75 -6.29 11.15
N GLN A 45 -21.03 -5.04 10.76
CA GLN A 45 -20.04 -3.95 10.85
C GLN A 45 -19.67 -3.64 12.30
N LEU A 46 -20.65 -3.62 13.21
CA LEU A 46 -20.39 -3.39 14.63
C LEU A 46 -19.58 -4.53 15.24
N ALA A 47 -19.86 -5.77 14.85
CA ALA A 47 -19.08 -6.94 15.28
C ALA A 47 -17.63 -6.86 14.77
N ALA A 48 -17.44 -6.50 13.50
CA ALA A 48 -16.12 -6.30 12.90
C ALA A 48 -15.34 -5.16 13.57
N GLU A 49 -16.01 -4.04 13.90
CA GLU A 49 -15.40 -2.92 14.62
C GLU A 49 -14.94 -3.34 16.02
N ALA A 50 -15.80 -4.03 16.78
CA ALA A 50 -15.45 -4.53 18.11
C ALA A 50 -14.30 -5.55 18.05
N ALA A 51 -14.30 -6.45 17.06
CA ALA A 51 -13.22 -7.42 16.85
C ALA A 51 -11.90 -6.73 16.50
N PHE A 52 -11.94 -5.71 15.64
CA PHE A 52 -10.77 -4.92 15.29
C PHE A 52 -10.24 -4.12 16.49
N ASP A 53 -11.11 -3.50 17.28
CA ASP A 53 -10.73 -2.71 18.45
C ASP A 53 -10.13 -3.55 19.59
N ALA A 54 -10.44 -4.84 19.63
CA ALA A 54 -9.81 -5.78 20.54
C ALA A 54 -8.34 -6.07 20.20
N LEU A 55 -7.87 -5.71 19.00
CA LEU A 55 -6.47 -5.90 18.61
C LEU A 55 -5.52 -4.96 19.38
N PRO A 56 -4.26 -5.39 19.58
CA PRO A 56 -3.22 -4.51 20.12
C PRO A 56 -3.10 -3.22 19.30
N PRO A 57 -2.84 -2.06 19.95
CA PRO A 57 -2.72 -0.77 19.26
C PRO A 57 -1.72 -0.79 18.09
N GLU A 58 -0.60 -1.51 18.25
CA GLU A 58 0.42 -1.67 17.21
C GLU A 58 -0.13 -2.36 15.96
N LYS A 59 -0.94 -3.41 16.14
CA LYS A 59 -1.57 -4.14 15.04
C LYS A 59 -2.64 -3.31 14.35
N ARG A 60 -3.42 -2.54 15.10
CA ARG A 60 -4.40 -1.62 14.51
C ARG A 60 -3.73 -0.53 13.69
N ALA A 61 -2.62 0.02 14.16
CA ALA A 61 -1.85 1.02 13.44
C ALA A 61 -1.25 0.45 12.14
N GLU A 62 -0.67 -0.76 12.21
CA GLU A 62 -0.15 -1.48 11.04
C GLU A 62 -1.25 -1.68 9.98
N ILE A 63 -2.39 -2.27 10.37
CA ILE A 63 -3.52 -2.51 9.46
C ILE A 63 -4.05 -1.21 8.86
N SER A 64 -4.22 -0.17 9.67
CA SER A 64 -4.72 1.12 9.21
C SER A 64 -3.77 1.77 8.19
N GLY A 65 -2.46 1.68 8.42
CA GLY A 65 -1.44 2.19 7.50
C GLY A 65 -1.52 1.50 6.13
N TYR A 66 -1.50 0.18 6.10
CA TYR A 66 -1.60 -0.59 4.86
C TYR A 66 -2.93 -0.37 4.12
N ALA A 67 -4.05 -0.24 4.85
CA ALA A 67 -5.36 -0.01 4.25
C ALA A 67 -5.41 1.36 3.53
N VAL A 68 -4.80 2.39 4.11
CA VAL A 68 -4.68 3.72 3.48
C VAL A 68 -3.83 3.66 2.22
N GLU A 69 -2.68 3.00 2.27
CA GLU A 69 -1.81 2.83 1.09
C GLU A 69 -2.54 2.11 -0.05
N LEU A 70 -3.22 0.99 0.25
CA LEU A 70 -3.99 0.25 -0.75
C LEU A 70 -5.13 1.10 -1.35
N ALA A 71 -5.86 1.86 -0.52
CA ALA A 71 -6.89 2.76 -1.00
C ALA A 71 -6.34 3.86 -1.93
N LEU A 72 -5.16 4.39 -1.64
CA LEU A 72 -4.49 5.37 -2.51
C LEU A 72 -4.04 4.77 -3.84
N VAL A 73 -3.50 3.53 -3.82
CA VAL A 73 -3.11 2.80 -5.03
C VAL A 73 -4.32 2.53 -5.92
N GLU A 74 -5.42 2.02 -5.35
CA GLU A 74 -6.67 1.77 -6.06
C GLU A 74 -7.23 3.07 -6.67
N ARG A 75 -7.24 4.16 -5.90
CA ARG A 75 -7.67 5.48 -6.42
C ARG A 75 -6.85 5.91 -7.63
N LYS A 76 -5.51 5.75 -7.59
CA LYS A 76 -4.60 6.14 -8.69
C LYS A 76 -4.80 5.28 -9.93
N ARG A 77 -5.07 3.98 -9.77
CA ARG A 77 -5.40 3.06 -10.88
C ARG A 77 -6.70 3.48 -11.56
N ASN A 78 -7.75 3.75 -10.78
CA ASN A 78 -9.04 4.17 -11.30
C ASN A 78 -8.98 5.54 -12.00
N SER A 79 -8.10 6.46 -11.57
CA SER A 79 -7.91 7.74 -12.26
C SER A 79 -7.12 7.62 -13.57
N SER A 80 -6.23 6.63 -13.71
CA SER A 80 -5.47 6.43 -14.96
C SER A 80 -6.29 5.73 -16.04
N ALA A 81 -7.27 4.89 -15.66
CA ALA A 81 -8.13 4.19 -16.60
C ALA A 81 -9.12 5.10 -17.37
N VAL A 82 -9.36 6.32 -16.88
CA VAL A 82 -10.26 7.31 -17.50
C VAL A 82 -9.58 8.11 -18.62
N SER A 83 -8.25 8.07 -18.75
CA SER A 83 -7.51 8.93 -19.68
C SER A 83 -7.25 8.33 -21.08
N ASN A 84 -7.61 7.07 -21.34
CA ASN A 84 -7.28 6.38 -22.60
C ASN A 84 -8.40 6.41 -23.65
N GLY A 85 -8.97 7.59 -23.92
CA GLY A 85 -10.12 7.71 -24.82
C GLY A 85 -10.21 9.00 -25.61
N SER A 86 -9.12 9.46 -26.25
CA SER A 86 -9.15 10.36 -27.42
C SER A 86 -7.72 10.60 -27.93
N ASP A 87 -7.24 9.72 -28.81
CA ASP A 87 -6.13 10.06 -29.72
C ASP A 87 -6.39 9.41 -31.07
N ASP A 88 -7.35 9.98 -31.78
CA ASP A 88 -7.49 9.87 -33.23
C ASP A 88 -6.82 11.12 -33.83
N ALA A 89 -5.54 11.01 -34.19
CA ALA A 89 -4.86 11.88 -35.15
C ALA A 89 -3.47 11.33 -35.52
N ALA A 90 -3.44 10.61 -36.66
CA ALA A 90 -2.39 10.47 -37.67
C ALA A 90 -0.90 10.27 -37.29
N PRO A 91 -0.21 9.29 -37.90
CA PRO A 91 1.24 9.18 -37.89
C PRO A 91 1.86 10.06 -38.99
N GLU A 92 2.68 11.04 -38.63
CA GLU A 92 3.66 11.63 -39.55
C GLU A 92 5.07 11.30 -39.10
N ALA A 93 5.87 11.00 -40.11
CA ALA A 93 7.10 10.24 -40.05
C ALA A 93 8.33 11.11 -39.79
N ALA A 94 9.37 10.41 -39.34
CA ALA A 94 10.79 10.64 -39.60
C ALA A 94 11.44 11.95 -39.13
N SER A 95 12.43 11.80 -38.25
CA SER A 95 13.81 12.18 -38.62
C SER A 95 14.81 11.51 -37.70
N GLU A 96 15.76 10.81 -38.33
CA GLU A 96 16.99 10.28 -37.76
C GLU A 96 17.84 11.39 -37.12
N GLY A 97 18.52 11.04 -36.03
CA GLY A 97 19.51 11.86 -35.35
C GLY A 97 20.51 10.96 -34.63
N THR A 98 21.62 10.70 -35.32
CA THR A 98 22.80 9.87 -35.03
C THR A 98 23.37 9.92 -33.60
N PRO A 99 23.92 8.81 -33.07
CA PRO A 99 24.66 8.78 -31.80
C PRO A 99 26.16 9.09 -32.00
N GLU A 100 26.76 9.92 -31.14
CA GLU A 100 28.22 10.12 -31.15
C GLU A 100 28.80 10.38 -29.74
N ALA A 101 29.67 9.44 -29.33
CA ALA A 101 30.89 9.56 -28.53
C ALA A 101 30.89 10.41 -27.23
N ALA A 102 31.18 9.88 -26.03
CA ALA A 102 32.42 9.31 -25.48
C ALA A 102 32.96 10.21 -24.34
N ILE A 103 33.98 9.73 -23.61
CA ILE A 103 34.72 10.31 -22.45
C ILE A 103 34.21 9.72 -21.12
N GLU A 104 34.76 8.62 -20.56
CA GLU A 104 36.11 8.34 -19.99
C GLU A 104 36.35 8.91 -18.59
N ASP A 105 36.88 8.03 -17.74
CA ASP A 105 37.60 8.20 -16.46
C ASP A 105 36.97 9.00 -15.30
N ASP A 106 36.95 8.41 -14.10
CA ASP A 106 37.99 8.71 -13.09
C ASP A 106 37.66 8.03 -11.73
N GLU A 107 38.67 7.36 -11.18
CA GLU A 107 39.00 6.99 -9.78
C GLU A 107 37.90 6.92 -8.71
N GLU A 108 37.65 5.75 -8.09
CA GLU A 108 38.40 5.20 -6.94
C GLU A 108 38.22 6.01 -5.63
N ALA A 109 37.35 5.52 -4.74
CA ALA A 109 37.43 5.81 -3.29
C ALA A 109 36.67 4.77 -2.45
N GLU A 110 37.29 3.61 -2.24
CA GLU A 110 37.21 2.88 -0.96
C GLU A 110 38.61 2.93 -0.30
N PRO A 111 38.82 2.47 0.94
CA PRO A 111 38.15 2.68 2.24
C PRO A 111 39.24 3.21 3.26
N PRO A 112 39.08 3.31 4.61
CA PRO A 112 39.02 2.14 5.51
C PRO A 112 38.26 2.33 6.86
N PHE A 113 37.99 1.20 7.49
CA PHE A 113 37.76 0.95 8.91
C PHE A 113 38.27 2.00 9.91
N LEU A 114 37.41 2.37 10.87
CA LEU A 114 37.85 2.58 12.26
C LEU A 114 36.94 1.81 13.23
N LYS A 115 37.59 0.84 13.87
CA LYS A 115 37.19 0.16 15.11
C LYS A 115 37.12 1.14 16.28
N SER A 116 36.49 0.67 17.36
CA SER A 116 36.51 1.17 18.75
C SER A 116 35.33 2.09 19.08
N ALA A 117 34.63 1.93 20.20
CA ALA A 117 35.05 1.37 21.47
C ALA A 117 33.94 0.59 22.19
N GLU A 118 34.37 -0.45 22.89
CA GLU A 118 33.75 -0.97 24.09
C GLU A 118 33.36 0.19 25.03
N SER A 119 32.16 0.14 25.58
CA SER A 119 31.86 0.80 26.85
C SER A 119 31.42 -0.28 27.82
N GLU A 120 32.45 -0.87 28.42
CA GLU A 120 32.40 -1.52 29.72
C GLU A 120 32.10 -0.44 30.79
N LEU A 121 30.96 -0.58 31.45
CA LEU A 121 30.70 -0.13 32.83
C LEU A 121 29.68 -1.15 33.36
N GLY A 122 30.01 -2.06 34.29
CA GLY A 122 30.65 -1.80 35.57
C GLY A 122 29.64 -1.01 36.43
N ALA A 123 29.10 -1.49 37.56
CA ALA A 123 29.58 -2.48 38.48
C ALA A 123 28.46 -2.78 39.51
N ARG A 124 28.52 -4.00 40.07
CA ARG A 124 28.15 -4.40 41.44
C ARG A 124 26.68 -4.46 41.83
#